data_AF-A0A3Q7H898-F1
#
_entry.id   AF-A0A3Q7H898-F1
#
_cell.length_a   1.000
_cell.length_b   1.000
_cell.length_c   1.000
_cell.angle_alpha   90.00
_cell.angle_beta   90.00
_cell.angle_gamma   90.00
#
_symmetry.space_group_name_H-M   'P 1'
#
loop_
_entity.id
_entity.type
_entity.pdbx_description
1 polymer ?
#
loop_
_entity_poly.entity_id
_entity_poly.type
_entity_poly.pdbx_seq_one_letter_code
_entity_poly.pdbx_strand_id
1 'polypeptide(L)'
;MVLRNMDGAYYFDEKLVDAHGHQSPLSASSAVVRGITAFATASDEDLNLPGDKILGLARFFLSVGIPANAEDLFYQLDALASLENNRVSIPLILSLPTAVLSLTRKDQLKVNVNTVLGSAAPSLSVKLKQIFSSGSKDASIIDQYLKFDPENAVHFLDALPENIDVGSYIFSLEIVLDNPEDKKIYATGGRTKVPIYVTGFIKVDHPDVAVLDSDLGNVETQKRFDLAGKNTLSLSANHLQKLRLSFQLTSPLGNVFKPHQAFLKLRHESKVEHIFVVENSGKNFEIILDFLGLVEKFFYLSGRYDIQLTVGDAVMENSFFLLLGSIELDLPEPPEKATRPPPQPIDSTSRFGPKAEISHIFRAPEKRPPKGLSLIFLALVLLPFIGFLVGLLRLQVNLKNFPKASALATFAILFHLGIAAVLTLYLLFWLKLNLFTTLQALGFLGIFLMFVGHRTLSYLASSSAKLKSA
;
A
#
# COMPACT_ATOMS: atom_id res chain seq x y z
N MET A 1 -14.27 27.13 38.99
CA MET A 1 -13.14 26.19 38.96
C MET A 1 -13.58 24.82 39.47
N VAL A 2 -13.25 23.73 38.77
CA VAL A 2 -13.64 22.35 39.13
C VAL A 2 -12.40 21.47 39.25
N LEU A 3 -12.26 20.75 40.36
CA LEU A 3 -11.19 19.75 40.53
C LEU A 3 -11.53 18.47 39.73
N ARG A 4 -10.64 18.08 38.84
CA ARG A 4 -10.71 16.86 38.04
C ARG A 4 -9.60 15.88 38.45
N ASN A 5 -9.78 14.60 38.13
CA ASN A 5 -8.82 13.53 38.41
C ASN A 5 -8.63 12.68 37.15
N MET A 6 -7.39 12.45 36.75
CA MET A 6 -7.01 11.46 35.74
C MET A 6 -5.89 10.59 36.29
N ASP A 7 -6.18 9.32 36.58
CA ASP A 7 -5.22 8.31 37.05
C ASP A 7 -4.35 8.72 38.26
N GLY A 8 -4.92 9.52 39.17
CA GLY A 8 -4.22 10.00 40.38
C GLY A 8 -3.46 11.32 40.18
N ALA A 9 -3.55 11.92 38.99
CA ALA A 9 -3.21 13.32 38.75
C ALA A 9 -4.46 14.19 38.96
N TYR A 10 -4.36 15.16 39.86
CA TYR A 10 -5.42 16.12 40.17
C TYR A 10 -5.12 17.45 39.50
N TYR A 11 -6.11 18.08 38.89
CA TYR A 11 -5.96 19.40 38.29
C TYR A 11 -7.27 20.17 38.34
N PHE A 12 -7.16 21.49 38.27
CA PHE A 12 -8.30 22.36 38.21
C PHE A 12 -8.54 22.84 36.78
N ASP A 13 -9.81 22.85 36.41
CA ASP A 13 -10.27 23.32 35.12
C ASP A 13 -11.32 24.42 35.33
N GLU A 14 -11.26 25.47 34.52
CA GLU A 14 -12.27 26.54 34.56
C GLU A 14 -13.45 26.16 33.67
N LYS A 15 -14.64 26.19 34.25
CA LYS A 15 -15.87 25.99 33.49
C LYS A 15 -16.09 27.25 32.65
N LEU A 16 -16.27 27.11 31.34
CA LEU A 16 -16.60 28.20 30.41
C LEU A 16 -17.70 29.09 31.00
N VAL A 17 -17.37 30.33 31.34
CA VAL A 17 -18.36 31.34 31.73
C VAL A 17 -18.43 32.52 30.76
N ASP A 18 -17.41 32.82 29.95
CA ASP A 18 -17.54 33.89 28.94
C ASP A 18 -16.64 33.73 27.71
N ALA A 19 -17.02 34.39 26.61
CA ALA A 19 -16.45 34.32 25.26
C ALA A 19 -15.03 34.93 25.10
N HIS A 20 -14.27 35.09 26.18
CA HIS A 20 -12.92 35.67 26.17
C HIS A 20 -11.91 34.71 26.79
N GLY A 21 -11.38 33.82 25.95
CA GLY A 21 -10.15 33.06 26.21
C GLY A 21 -10.34 31.80 27.05
N HIS A 22 -9.91 30.66 26.51
CA HIS A 22 -9.76 29.43 27.28
C HIS A 22 -8.54 29.59 28.20
N GLN A 23 -8.74 29.72 29.51
CA GLN A 23 -7.63 29.61 30.47
C GLN A 23 -7.17 28.16 30.52
N SER A 24 -5.86 27.95 30.38
CA SER A 24 -5.25 26.62 30.41
C SER A 24 -5.48 25.95 31.77
N PRO A 25 -5.75 24.63 31.82
CA PRO A 25 -5.81 23.90 33.09
C PRO A 25 -4.54 24.07 33.94
N LEU A 26 -3.39 24.37 33.33
CA LEU A 26 -2.13 24.68 34.00
C LEU A 26 -2.19 26.00 34.75
N SER A 27 -2.69 27.07 34.12
CA SER A 27 -2.78 28.40 34.76
C SER A 27 -3.72 28.36 35.96
N ALA A 28 -4.87 27.71 35.79
CA ALA A 28 -5.86 27.56 36.84
C ALA A 28 -5.27 26.74 38.01
N SER A 29 -4.73 25.54 37.73
CA SER A 29 -4.11 24.70 38.76
C SER A 29 -2.95 25.40 39.48
N SER A 30 -2.13 26.16 38.74
CA SER A 30 -1.00 26.90 39.29
C SER A 30 -1.47 27.99 40.24
N ALA A 31 -2.52 28.74 39.89
CA ALA A 31 -3.10 29.76 40.74
C ALA A 31 -3.59 29.19 42.08
N VAL A 32 -4.18 27.98 42.07
CA VAL A 32 -4.59 27.31 43.31
C VAL A 32 -3.41 26.86 44.15
N VAL A 33 -2.42 26.19 43.55
CA VAL A 33 -1.22 25.74 44.28
C VAL A 33 -0.49 26.94 44.90
N ARG A 34 -0.31 28.00 44.13
CA ARG A 34 0.30 29.24 44.61
C ARG A 34 -0.54 29.90 45.70
N GLY A 35 -1.87 29.96 45.54
CA GLY A 35 -2.76 30.53 46.54
C GLY A 35 -2.72 29.76 47.87
N ILE A 36 -2.75 28.43 47.82
CA ILE A 36 -2.68 27.57 49.00
C ILE A 36 -1.34 27.74 49.72
N THR A 37 -0.23 27.68 48.99
CA THR A 37 1.13 27.81 49.55
C THR A 37 1.41 29.21 50.09
N ALA A 38 0.93 30.26 49.42
CA ALA A 38 1.02 31.65 49.90
C ALA A 38 0.13 31.88 51.14
N PHE A 39 -1.06 31.30 51.19
CA PHE A 39 -1.93 31.40 52.36
C PHE A 39 -1.33 30.69 53.58
N ALA A 40 -0.76 29.49 53.38
CA ALA A 40 -0.05 28.72 54.41
C ALA A 40 1.18 29.43 54.97
N THR A 41 1.80 30.31 54.19
CA THR A 41 2.97 31.09 54.62
C THR A 41 2.57 32.38 55.33
N ALA A 42 1.41 32.95 55.00
CA ALA A 42 0.87 34.15 55.64
C ALA A 42 0.08 33.86 56.93
N SER A 43 -0.46 32.65 57.08
CA SER A 43 -1.20 32.19 58.27
C SER A 43 -0.33 31.25 59.12
N ASP A 44 -0.47 31.33 60.44
CA ASP A 44 0.13 30.36 61.39
C ASP A 44 -0.79 29.14 61.63
N GLU A 45 -1.94 29.06 60.93
CA GLU A 45 -2.83 27.90 61.00
C GLU A 45 -2.37 26.78 60.05
N ASP A 46 -2.26 25.56 60.59
CA ASP A 46 -2.01 24.35 59.80
C ASP A 46 -3.22 24.02 58.91
N LEU A 47 -3.05 24.22 57.60
CA LEU A 47 -4.01 23.79 56.59
C LEU A 47 -4.01 22.26 56.51
N ASN A 48 -4.97 21.62 57.18
CA ASN A 48 -5.16 20.17 57.15
C ASN A 48 -5.70 19.70 55.78
N LEU A 49 -4.86 19.77 54.75
CA LEU A 49 -5.15 19.34 53.40
C LEU A 49 -4.76 17.86 53.20
N PRO A 50 -5.59 17.05 52.52
CA PRO A 50 -5.25 15.66 52.25
C PRO A 50 -4.00 15.55 51.37
N GLY A 51 -2.96 14.87 51.85
CA GLY A 51 -1.69 14.73 51.15
C GLY A 51 -1.79 14.02 49.79
N ASP A 52 -2.80 13.17 49.58
CA ASP A 52 -3.09 12.55 48.27
C ASP A 52 -3.48 13.60 47.21
N LYS A 53 -4.17 14.68 47.61
CA LYS A 53 -4.54 15.78 46.70
C LYS A 53 -3.33 16.61 46.31
N ILE A 54 -2.46 16.92 47.27
CA ILE A 54 -1.21 17.66 47.02
C ILE A 54 -0.30 16.85 46.09
N LEU A 55 -0.14 15.55 46.37
CA LEU A 55 0.64 14.66 45.52
C LEU A 55 0.05 14.54 44.11
N GLY A 56 -1.27 14.44 43.97
CA GLY A 56 -1.86 14.36 42.64
C GLY A 56 -1.78 15.68 41.86
N LEU A 57 -1.79 16.85 42.53
CA LEU A 57 -1.48 18.13 41.88
C LEU A 57 -0.05 18.13 41.34
N ALA A 58 0.92 17.67 42.14
CA ALA A 58 2.30 17.52 41.69
C ALA A 58 2.42 16.58 40.48
N ARG A 59 1.74 15.42 40.51
CA ARG A 59 1.70 14.46 39.39
C ARG A 59 1.14 15.07 38.12
N PHE A 60 0.10 15.90 38.23
CA PHE A 60 -0.45 16.60 37.05
C PHE A 60 0.61 17.46 36.38
N PHE A 61 1.26 18.36 37.12
CA PHE A 61 2.31 19.22 36.55
C PHE A 61 3.48 18.40 35.97
N LEU A 62 3.89 17.31 36.61
CA LEU A 62 4.96 16.45 36.07
C LEU A 62 4.50 15.67 34.81
N SER A 63 3.24 15.25 34.74
CA SER A 63 2.70 14.45 33.62
C SER A 63 2.58 15.23 32.31
N VAL A 64 2.49 16.56 32.37
CA VAL A 64 2.42 17.44 31.20
C VAL A 64 3.72 17.40 30.38
N GLY A 65 4.86 17.08 30.99
CA GLY A 65 6.16 17.07 30.32
C GLY A 65 6.59 18.48 29.93
N ILE A 66 6.70 18.75 28.62
CA ILE A 66 7.09 20.05 28.06
C ILE A 66 5.86 20.70 27.41
N PRO A 67 5.32 21.80 27.97
CA PRO A 67 4.19 22.51 27.39
C PRO A 67 4.51 23.15 26.04
N ALA A 68 3.47 23.37 25.24
CA ALA A 68 3.61 23.92 23.88
C ALA A 68 3.94 25.42 23.85
N ASN A 69 3.63 26.17 24.91
CA ASN A 69 3.84 27.61 24.98
C ASN A 69 4.62 28.00 26.25
N ALA A 70 5.27 29.17 26.21
CA ALA A 70 6.12 29.65 27.30
C ALA A 70 5.32 30.06 28.56
N GLU A 71 4.06 30.47 28.38
CA GLU A 71 3.19 30.87 29.49
C GLU A 71 2.80 29.67 30.36
N ASP A 72 2.38 28.58 29.75
CA ASP A 72 2.07 27.30 30.40
C ASP A 72 3.31 26.70 31.07
N LEU A 73 4.49 26.82 30.43
CA LEU A 73 5.75 26.43 31.05
C LEU A 73 6.05 27.25 32.31
N PHE A 74 5.80 28.56 32.28
CA PHE A 74 5.94 29.41 33.46
C PHE A 74 5.00 28.95 34.59
N TYR A 75 3.71 28.74 34.32
CA TYR A 75 2.75 28.27 35.33
C TYR A 75 3.12 26.88 35.88
N GLN A 76 3.59 25.97 35.02
CA GLN A 76 4.04 24.65 35.46
C GLN A 76 5.25 24.76 36.41
N LEU A 77 6.26 25.57 36.06
CA LEU A 77 7.46 25.76 36.88
C LEU A 77 7.15 26.50 38.19
N ASP A 78 6.31 27.54 38.16
CA ASP A 78 5.87 28.30 39.35
C ASP A 78 5.14 27.39 40.34
N ALA A 79 4.25 26.54 39.84
CA ALA A 79 3.54 25.57 40.67
C ALA A 79 4.46 24.49 41.25
N LEU A 80 5.38 23.93 40.45
CA LEU A 80 6.34 22.93 40.94
C LEU A 80 7.31 23.54 41.97
N ALA A 81 7.79 24.77 41.76
CA ALA A 81 8.61 25.48 42.73
C ALA A 81 7.85 25.77 44.03
N SER A 82 6.57 26.12 43.95
CA SER A 82 5.71 26.30 45.12
C SER A 82 5.47 24.99 45.87
N LEU A 83 5.47 23.83 45.19
CA LEU A 83 5.31 22.51 45.82
C LEU A 83 6.63 21.98 46.41
N GLU A 84 7.79 22.41 45.90
CA GLU A 84 9.10 21.97 46.37
C GLU A 84 9.38 22.39 47.81
N ASN A 85 9.00 23.61 48.18
CA ASN A 85 9.21 24.14 49.53
C ASN A 85 7.98 24.90 49.99
N ASN A 86 7.18 24.28 50.86
CA ASN A 86 5.97 24.88 51.38
C ASN A 86 5.66 24.42 52.81
N ARG A 87 4.82 25.20 53.50
CA ARG A 87 4.36 24.91 54.87
C ARG A 87 3.15 23.98 54.95
N VAL A 88 2.63 23.51 53.82
CA VAL A 88 1.46 22.62 53.79
C VAL A 88 1.90 21.17 53.85
N SER A 89 2.48 20.66 52.76
CA SER A 89 3.13 19.35 52.68
C SER A 89 3.94 19.30 51.38
N ILE A 90 5.17 18.80 51.46
CA ILE A 90 6.06 18.60 50.32
C ILE A 90 5.74 17.23 49.70
N PRO A 91 5.28 17.15 48.45
CA PRO A 91 4.95 15.89 47.80
C PRO A 91 6.21 15.07 47.48
N LEU A 92 6.22 13.80 47.90
CA LEU A 92 7.27 12.84 47.55
C LEU A 92 6.86 12.04 46.31
N ILE A 93 7.66 12.15 45.26
CA ILE A 93 7.44 11.52 43.96
C ILE A 93 8.19 10.21 43.90
N LEU A 94 7.44 9.13 43.78
CA LEU A 94 7.97 7.81 43.42
C LEU A 94 8.18 7.76 41.90
N SER A 95 9.41 7.54 41.47
CA SER A 95 9.78 7.39 40.06
C SER A 95 10.57 6.11 39.81
N LEU A 96 10.46 5.59 38.59
CA LEU A 96 11.16 4.39 38.13
C LEU A 96 12.17 4.83 37.06
N PRO A 97 13.49 4.67 37.28
CA PRO A 97 14.49 4.92 36.25
C PRO A 97 14.23 4.10 34.98
N THR A 98 13.78 2.85 35.14
CA THR A 98 13.40 1.95 34.06
C THR A 98 12.16 1.17 34.46
N ALA A 99 11.12 1.19 33.61
CA ALA A 99 9.90 0.41 33.79
C ALA A 99 9.94 -0.98 33.11
N VAL A 100 11.04 -1.29 32.42
CA VAL A 100 11.27 -2.55 31.69
C VAL A 100 12.37 -3.34 32.39
N LEU A 101 12.10 -4.59 32.76
CA LEU A 101 13.02 -5.45 33.51
C LEU A 101 13.25 -6.77 32.77
N SER A 102 14.51 -7.12 32.50
CA SER A 102 14.86 -8.41 31.91
C SER A 102 14.98 -9.52 32.96
N LEU A 103 14.17 -10.57 32.85
CA LEU A 103 14.35 -11.82 33.61
C LEU A 103 15.63 -12.55 33.20
N THR A 104 16.01 -12.49 31.93
CA THR A 104 17.19 -13.18 31.40
C THR A 104 18.48 -12.58 31.94
N ARG A 105 18.56 -11.24 32.02
CA ARG A 105 19.71 -10.53 32.62
C ARG A 105 19.62 -10.39 34.12
N LYS A 106 18.49 -10.77 34.73
CA LYS A 106 18.18 -10.60 36.16
C LYS A 106 18.27 -9.12 36.57
N ASP A 107 17.62 -8.27 35.79
CA ASP A 107 17.56 -6.83 36.08
C ASP A 107 16.80 -6.60 37.40
N GLN A 108 17.29 -5.66 38.20
CA GLN A 108 16.68 -5.28 39.47
C GLN A 108 15.66 -4.16 39.29
N LEU A 109 14.52 -4.26 39.98
CA LEU A 109 13.60 -3.13 40.06
C LEU A 109 14.24 -2.04 40.90
N LYS A 110 14.41 -0.85 40.33
CA LYS A 110 14.94 0.34 41.02
C LYS A 110 13.84 1.38 41.14
N VAL A 111 13.73 2.00 42.31
CA VAL A 111 12.71 2.98 42.67
C VAL A 111 13.40 4.17 43.33
N ASN A 112 13.19 5.36 42.78
CA ASN A 112 13.69 6.61 43.34
C ASN A 112 12.53 7.33 44.03
N VAL A 113 12.82 7.96 45.16
CA VAL A 113 11.86 8.79 45.89
C VAL A 113 12.53 10.15 46.13
N ASN A 114 12.01 11.17 45.48
CA ASN A 114 12.56 12.53 45.53
C ASN A 114 11.39 13.53 45.65
N THR A 115 11.70 14.79 45.92
CA THR A 115 10.73 15.89 45.79
C THR A 115 10.44 16.20 44.31
N VAL A 116 9.52 17.13 44.05
CA VAL A 116 9.07 17.47 42.69
C VAL A 116 10.18 18.04 41.79
N LEU A 117 11.17 18.74 42.37
CA LEU A 117 12.34 19.25 41.65
C LEU A 117 13.60 18.40 41.87
N GLY A 118 13.47 17.23 42.50
CA GLY A 118 14.55 16.24 42.58
C GLY A 118 15.43 16.31 43.83
N SER A 119 15.10 17.14 44.82
CA SER A 119 15.81 17.17 46.11
C SER A 119 15.69 15.83 46.85
N ALA A 120 16.66 15.57 47.74
CA ALA A 120 16.72 14.34 48.52
C ALA A 120 15.53 14.21 49.47
N ALA A 121 14.92 13.03 49.50
CA ALA A 121 13.85 12.69 50.42
C ALA A 121 14.37 12.43 51.85
N PRO A 122 13.51 12.53 52.88
CA PRO A 122 13.86 12.16 54.26
C PRO A 122 14.08 10.65 54.40
N SER A 123 14.54 10.21 55.58
CA SER A 123 14.66 8.77 55.90
C SER A 123 13.33 8.05 55.74
N LEU A 124 13.29 7.16 54.75
CA LEU A 124 12.08 6.45 54.36
C LEU A 124 12.39 5.05 53.85
N SER A 125 11.36 4.23 53.84
CA SER A 125 11.37 2.88 53.29
C SER A 125 10.27 2.74 52.23
N VAL A 126 10.55 2.05 51.13
CA VAL A 126 9.54 1.73 50.11
C VAL A 126 9.09 0.28 50.29
N LYS A 127 7.78 0.06 50.30
CA LYS A 127 7.17 -1.26 50.31
C LYS A 127 6.53 -1.58 48.98
N LEU A 128 6.81 -2.76 48.46
CA LEU A 128 5.93 -3.43 47.51
C LEU A 128 4.78 -4.04 48.32
N LYS A 129 3.53 -3.77 47.94
CA LYS A 129 2.32 -4.28 48.64
C LYS A 129 1.56 -5.30 47.80
N GLN A 130 1.43 -5.03 46.51
CA GLN A 130 0.62 -5.83 45.60
C GLN A 130 1.19 -5.79 44.19
N ILE A 131 1.03 -6.89 43.46
CA ILE A 131 1.36 -7.00 42.05
C ILE A 131 0.12 -7.50 41.31
N PHE A 132 -0.32 -6.73 40.31
CA PHE A 132 -1.45 -7.09 39.46
C PHE A 132 -0.92 -7.52 38.10
N SER A 133 -1.35 -8.67 37.60
CA SER A 133 -1.09 -9.04 36.20
C SER A 133 -2.02 -8.24 35.29
N SER A 134 -1.48 -7.65 34.23
CA SER A 134 -2.26 -6.83 33.30
C SER A 134 -3.36 -7.66 32.65
N GLY A 135 -4.62 -7.33 32.93
CA GLY A 135 -5.81 -8.04 32.42
C GLY A 135 -6.47 -9.01 33.40
N SER A 136 -5.86 -9.27 34.56
CA SER A 136 -6.53 -9.97 35.67
C SER A 136 -6.85 -9.01 36.83
N LYS A 137 -7.93 -9.28 37.56
CA LYS A 137 -8.25 -8.61 38.83
C LYS A 137 -7.49 -9.24 40.01
N ASP A 138 -6.85 -10.37 39.79
CA ASP A 138 -6.11 -11.09 40.83
C ASP A 138 -4.81 -10.36 41.16
N ALA A 139 -4.63 -10.10 42.45
CA ALA A 139 -3.45 -9.43 42.98
C ALA A 139 -2.63 -10.41 43.81
N SER A 140 -1.35 -10.56 43.47
CA SER A 140 -0.41 -11.20 44.38
C SER A 140 -0.09 -10.22 45.50
N ILE A 141 -0.55 -10.51 46.72
CA ILE A 141 -0.27 -9.70 47.90
C ILE A 141 1.14 -10.07 48.37
N ILE A 142 2.06 -9.12 48.24
CA ILE A 142 3.47 -9.26 48.60
C ILE A 142 3.76 -8.03 49.44
N ASP A 143 3.92 -8.17 50.76
CA ASP A 143 4.21 -7.07 51.68
C ASP A 143 5.71 -7.09 52.02
N GLN A 144 6.53 -6.58 51.09
CA GLN A 144 7.98 -6.67 51.14
C GLN A 144 8.62 -5.29 51.09
N TYR A 145 9.59 -5.04 51.98
CA TYR A 145 10.42 -3.83 51.93
C TYR A 145 11.49 -3.95 50.84
N LEU A 146 11.68 -2.88 50.08
CA LEU A 146 12.81 -2.73 49.15
C LEU A 146 14.08 -2.40 49.95
N LYS A 147 15.23 -2.90 49.48
CA LYS A 147 16.53 -2.56 50.05
C LYS A 147 16.92 -1.15 49.63
N PHE A 148 17.66 -0.44 50.46
CA PHE A 148 18.13 0.92 50.15
C PHE A 148 19.64 0.90 49.88
N ASP A 149 20.03 1.47 48.74
CA ASP A 149 21.41 1.75 48.39
C ASP A 149 21.75 3.20 48.77
N PRO A 150 22.55 3.44 49.82
CA PRO A 150 22.87 4.79 50.27
C PRO A 150 23.83 5.53 49.32
N GLU A 151 24.61 4.84 48.48
CA GLU A 151 25.55 5.51 47.57
C GLU A 151 24.81 6.19 46.41
N ASN A 152 23.79 5.52 45.89
CA ASN A 152 22.99 6.02 44.76
C ASN A 152 21.66 6.65 45.19
N ALA A 153 21.31 6.57 46.48
CA ALA A 153 20.01 6.99 47.03
C ALA A 153 18.82 6.34 46.33
N VAL A 154 18.91 5.03 46.04
CA VAL A 154 17.90 4.26 45.30
C VAL A 154 17.38 3.09 46.13
N HIS A 155 16.08 2.87 46.09
CA HIS A 155 15.47 1.65 46.62
C HIS A 155 15.42 0.57 45.54
N PHE A 156 15.82 -0.65 45.85
CA PHE A 156 15.84 -1.74 44.87
C PHE A 156 15.29 -3.05 45.42
N LEU A 157 14.81 -3.88 44.49
CA LEU A 157 14.40 -5.26 44.74
C LEU A 157 15.38 -6.18 44.01
N ASP A 158 16.13 -7.00 44.77
CA ASP A 158 17.20 -7.87 44.25
C ASP A 158 16.73 -8.87 43.20
N ALA A 159 15.58 -9.49 43.45
CA ALA A 159 15.00 -10.51 42.60
C ALA A 159 13.49 -10.34 42.56
N LEU A 160 12.92 -10.46 41.36
CA LEU A 160 11.48 -10.53 41.21
C LEU A 160 10.96 -11.82 41.89
N PRO A 161 9.78 -11.76 42.54
CA PRO A 161 9.10 -12.93 43.09
C PRO A 161 8.96 -14.07 42.06
N GLU A 162 9.11 -15.32 42.51
CA GLU A 162 9.12 -16.53 41.64
C GLU A 162 7.84 -16.74 40.82
N ASN A 163 6.73 -16.10 41.21
CA ASN A 163 5.45 -16.15 40.52
C ASN A 163 5.30 -15.11 39.40
N ILE A 164 6.29 -14.23 39.19
CA ILE A 164 6.30 -13.23 38.12
C ILE A 164 7.12 -13.77 36.96
N ASP A 165 6.50 -13.86 35.80
CA ASP A 165 7.15 -14.28 34.57
C ASP A 165 7.15 -13.14 33.54
N VAL A 166 7.54 -13.43 32.30
CA VAL A 166 7.51 -12.49 31.18
C VAL A 166 6.07 -12.01 30.96
N GLY A 167 5.86 -10.70 31.01
CA GLY A 167 4.53 -10.11 30.89
C GLY A 167 4.43 -8.65 31.34
N SER A 168 3.21 -8.12 31.28
CA SER A 168 2.89 -6.76 31.73
C SER A 168 2.24 -6.80 33.11
N TYR A 169 2.74 -6.01 34.05
CA TYR A 169 2.29 -5.98 35.43
C TYR A 169 2.05 -4.55 35.92
N ILE A 170 1.26 -4.40 36.97
CA ILE A 170 1.10 -3.15 37.71
C ILE A 170 1.53 -3.40 39.16
N PHE A 171 2.58 -2.72 39.60
CA PHE A 171 3.08 -2.84 40.96
C PHE A 171 2.48 -1.74 41.82
N SER A 172 2.06 -2.09 43.03
CA SER A 172 1.53 -1.17 44.02
C SER A 172 2.59 -0.93 45.09
N LEU A 173 3.22 0.22 45.01
CA LEU A 173 4.30 0.64 45.91
C LEU A 173 3.77 1.66 46.94
N GLU A 174 4.24 1.56 48.17
CA GLU A 174 3.85 2.45 49.27
C GLU A 174 5.11 3.03 49.92
N ILE A 175 5.17 4.34 50.05
CA ILE A 175 6.25 5.03 50.76
C ILE A 175 5.89 5.09 52.25
N VAL A 176 6.77 4.56 53.09
CA VAL A 176 6.64 4.56 54.56
C VAL A 176 7.76 5.44 55.12
N LEU A 177 7.38 6.56 55.72
CA LEU A 177 8.32 7.43 56.42
C LEU A 177 8.73 6.77 57.74
N ASP A 178 10.04 6.76 58.03
CA ASP A 178 10.57 6.11 59.22
C ASP A 178 10.22 6.93 60.49
N ASN A 179 10.23 8.25 60.38
CA ASN A 179 9.84 9.17 61.45
C ASN A 179 8.37 9.61 61.29
N PRO A 180 7.50 9.42 62.29
CA PRO A 180 6.10 9.83 62.22
C PRO A 180 5.89 11.35 62.11
N GLU A 181 6.81 12.18 62.61
CA GLU A 181 6.70 13.64 62.49
C GLU A 181 6.83 14.12 61.03
N ASP A 182 7.58 13.40 60.20
CA ASP A 182 7.75 13.72 58.78
C ASP A 182 6.43 13.62 58.00
N LYS A 183 5.40 12.92 58.53
CA LYS A 183 4.06 12.87 57.93
C LYS A 183 3.34 14.21 57.91
N LYS A 184 3.72 15.16 58.77
CA LYS A 184 3.19 16.53 58.76
C LYS A 184 3.86 17.39 57.70
N ILE A 185 5.09 17.03 57.31
CA ILE A 185 5.93 17.79 56.38
C ILE A 185 5.80 17.25 54.96
N TYR A 186 5.71 15.93 54.79
CA TYR A 186 5.76 15.26 53.49
C TYR A 186 4.48 14.51 53.15
N ALA A 187 4.06 14.61 51.89
CA ALA A 187 2.90 13.92 51.35
C ALA A 187 3.31 12.71 50.49
N THR A 188 2.94 11.50 50.92
CA THR A 188 3.27 10.23 50.24
C THR A 188 2.12 9.65 49.40
N GLY A 189 0.89 10.15 49.58
CA GLY A 189 -0.30 9.78 48.80
C GLY A 189 -0.72 8.30 48.83
N GLY A 190 -0.21 7.53 49.80
CA GLY A 190 -0.58 6.13 50.02
C GLY A 190 0.04 5.17 48.99
N ARG A 191 -0.80 4.42 48.27
CA ARG A 191 -0.37 3.39 47.31
C ARG A 191 -0.28 3.94 45.90
N THR A 192 0.91 3.88 45.32
CA THR A 192 1.19 4.29 43.95
C THR A 192 1.23 3.07 43.04
N LYS A 193 0.41 3.08 41.99
CA LYS A 193 0.38 2.03 40.97
C LYS A 193 1.31 2.41 39.82
N VAL A 194 2.25 1.53 39.49
CA VAL A 194 3.21 1.75 38.40
C VAL A 194 3.19 0.57 37.41
N PRO A 195 3.09 0.82 36.10
CA PRO A 195 3.21 -0.24 35.11
C PRO A 195 4.67 -0.69 34.99
N ILE A 196 4.90 -2.00 34.99
CA ILE A 196 6.20 -2.62 34.79
C ILE A 196 6.08 -3.72 33.74
N TYR A 197 6.99 -3.72 32.79
CA TYR A 197 7.09 -4.71 31.72
C TYR A 197 8.26 -5.64 32.02
N VAL A 198 7.95 -6.91 32.24
CA VAL A 198 8.95 -7.93 32.51
C VAL A 198 9.25 -8.65 31.20
N THR A 199 10.47 -8.47 30.69
CA THR A 199 10.92 -9.05 29.42
C THR A 199 11.76 -10.29 29.66
N GLY A 200 11.86 -11.15 28.64
CA GLY A 200 12.78 -12.28 28.70
C GLY A 200 13.06 -12.90 27.34
N PHE A 201 14.14 -13.68 27.29
CA PHE A 201 14.48 -14.54 26.17
C PHE A 201 13.53 -15.74 26.15
N ILE A 202 12.70 -15.83 25.11
CA ILE A 202 11.76 -16.93 24.92
C ILE A 202 12.42 -18.03 24.12
N LYS A 203 12.39 -19.25 24.65
CA LYS A 203 12.92 -20.42 23.97
C LYS A 203 11.81 -21.09 23.17
N VAL A 204 12.14 -21.54 21.97
CA VAL A 204 11.26 -22.41 21.18
C VAL A 204 11.64 -23.85 21.51
N ASP A 205 10.68 -24.61 22.02
CA ASP A 205 10.84 -26.01 22.37
C ASP A 205 10.05 -26.91 21.43
N HIS A 206 10.62 -28.08 21.12
CA HIS A 206 10.00 -29.16 20.32
C HIS A 206 9.34 -28.72 19.00
N PRO A 207 10.03 -28.00 18.08
CA PRO A 207 9.44 -27.71 16.79
C PRO A 207 9.36 -28.99 15.94
N ASP A 208 8.16 -29.29 15.48
CA ASP A 208 7.87 -30.42 14.60
C ASP A 208 7.18 -29.92 13.33
N VAL A 209 7.72 -30.31 12.18
CA VAL A 209 7.14 -30.03 10.87
C VAL A 209 6.89 -31.35 10.18
N ALA A 210 5.64 -31.61 9.80
CA ALA A 210 5.22 -32.85 9.19
C ALA A 210 4.31 -32.60 7.99
N VAL A 211 4.44 -33.45 6.98
CA VAL A 211 3.44 -33.56 5.90
C VAL A 211 2.56 -34.77 6.22
N LEU A 212 1.26 -34.52 6.30
CA LEU A 212 0.24 -35.50 6.65
C LEU A 212 -0.60 -35.84 5.41
N ASP A 213 -0.98 -37.12 5.29
CA ASP A 213 -1.95 -37.54 4.29
C ASP A 213 -3.39 -37.39 4.82
N SER A 214 -4.32 -37.04 3.95
CA SER A 214 -5.71 -36.70 4.29
C SER A 214 -6.52 -37.88 4.82
N ASP A 215 -6.21 -39.10 4.38
CA ASP A 215 -7.11 -40.25 4.56
C ASP A 215 -6.79 -41.11 5.79
N LEU A 216 -5.60 -40.99 6.39
CA LEU A 216 -5.16 -41.92 7.44
C LEU A 216 -4.51 -41.27 8.67
N GLY A 217 -4.29 -39.95 8.69
CA GLY A 217 -3.47 -39.31 9.75
C GLY A 217 -2.06 -39.92 9.86
N ASN A 218 -1.67 -40.71 8.86
CA ASN A 218 -0.40 -41.41 8.81
C ASN A 218 0.65 -40.42 8.32
N VAL A 219 1.76 -40.33 9.05
CA VAL A 219 2.79 -39.33 8.77
C VAL A 219 3.73 -39.90 7.70
N GLU A 220 3.62 -39.43 6.45
CA GLU A 220 4.53 -39.89 5.39
C GLU A 220 5.97 -39.42 5.63
N THR A 221 6.13 -38.18 6.09
CA THR A 221 7.45 -37.61 6.39
C THR A 221 7.38 -36.76 7.66
N GLN A 222 7.80 -37.33 8.80
CA GLN A 222 8.01 -36.58 10.04
C GLN A 222 9.48 -36.18 10.11
N LYS A 223 9.77 -34.87 10.12
CA LYS A 223 11.12 -34.39 10.41
C LYS A 223 11.05 -33.48 11.63
N ARG A 224 11.40 -34.06 12.78
CA ARG A 224 11.67 -33.28 13.99
C ARG A 224 12.88 -32.39 13.73
N PHE A 225 12.70 -31.10 13.94
CA PHE A 225 13.74 -30.12 13.69
C PHE A 225 14.43 -29.75 15.00
N ASP A 226 15.75 -29.62 14.96
CA ASP A 226 16.52 -29.03 16.06
C ASP A 226 16.92 -27.61 15.63
N LEU A 227 16.41 -26.61 16.37
CA LEU A 227 16.63 -25.19 16.13
C LEU A 227 18.10 -24.79 16.18
N ALA A 228 18.94 -25.61 16.81
CA ALA A 228 20.37 -25.36 16.95
C ALA A 228 21.19 -25.84 15.74
N GLY A 229 20.62 -26.65 14.84
CA GLY A 229 21.32 -27.24 13.68
C GLY A 229 20.98 -26.53 12.36
N LYS A 230 22.00 -26.20 11.55
CA LYS A 230 21.89 -25.65 10.18
C LYS A 230 21.25 -26.62 9.15
N ASN A 231 20.25 -27.41 9.53
CA ASN A 231 19.56 -28.32 8.63
C ASN A 231 18.39 -27.58 7.98
N THR A 232 18.58 -27.00 6.81
CA THR A 232 17.46 -26.48 6.00
C THR A 232 16.50 -27.63 5.66
N LEU A 233 15.28 -27.57 6.19
CA LEU A 233 14.22 -28.52 5.92
C LEU A 233 13.87 -28.50 4.42
N SER A 234 13.86 -29.66 3.77
CA SER A 234 13.32 -29.82 2.42
C SER A 234 12.21 -30.86 2.47
N LEU A 235 11.00 -30.43 2.14
CA LEU A 235 9.78 -31.24 2.09
C LEU A 235 9.18 -31.18 0.68
N SER A 236 8.35 -32.16 0.36
CA SER A 236 7.51 -32.17 -0.84
C SER A 236 6.09 -32.48 -0.38
N ALA A 237 5.10 -31.80 -0.95
CA ALA A 237 3.70 -32.11 -0.72
C ALA A 237 2.86 -31.91 -1.98
N ASN A 238 1.78 -32.68 -2.12
CA ASN A 238 0.76 -32.46 -3.13
C ASN A 238 -0.47 -31.74 -2.55
N HIS A 239 -1.42 -31.38 -3.41
CA HIS A 239 -2.67 -30.72 -3.02
C HIS A 239 -3.60 -31.52 -2.11
N LEU A 240 -3.44 -32.85 -2.01
CA LEU A 240 -4.23 -33.71 -1.10
C LEU A 240 -3.59 -33.85 0.27
N GLN A 241 -2.35 -33.38 0.44
CA GLN A 241 -1.63 -33.47 1.71
C GLN A 241 -1.81 -32.20 2.54
N LYS A 242 -1.47 -32.31 3.83
CA LYS A 242 -1.56 -31.20 4.79
C LYS A 242 -0.20 -30.94 5.42
N LEU A 243 0.18 -29.68 5.56
CA LEU A 243 1.39 -29.29 6.28
C LEU A 243 1.03 -28.97 7.74
N ARG A 244 1.59 -29.74 8.68
CA ARG A 244 1.47 -29.49 10.11
C ARG A 244 2.75 -28.88 10.64
N LEU A 245 2.63 -27.76 11.34
CA LEU A 245 3.68 -27.16 12.16
C LEU A 245 3.20 -27.13 13.61
N SER A 246 4.02 -27.64 14.52
CA SER A 246 3.77 -27.50 15.96
C SER A 246 5.04 -27.12 16.71
N PHE A 247 4.92 -26.28 17.73
CA PHE A 247 6.03 -25.88 18.61
C PHE A 247 5.50 -25.38 19.95
N GLN A 248 6.37 -25.32 20.95
CA GLN A 248 6.09 -24.71 22.25
C GLN A 248 6.98 -23.48 22.43
N LEU A 249 6.46 -22.48 23.14
CA LEU A 249 7.24 -21.31 23.55
C LEU A 249 7.32 -21.32 25.06
N THR A 250 8.53 -21.26 25.60
CA THR A 250 8.78 -21.30 27.04
C THR A 250 9.53 -20.05 27.48
N SER A 251 9.12 -19.52 28.63
CA SER A 251 9.81 -18.41 29.29
C SER A 251 11.11 -18.87 29.95
N PRO A 252 11.98 -17.95 30.40
CA PRO A 252 13.16 -18.31 31.21
C PRO A 252 12.84 -19.11 32.48
N LEU A 253 11.62 -18.99 33.01
CA LEU A 253 11.14 -19.75 34.18
C LEU A 253 10.52 -21.11 33.81
N GLY A 254 10.45 -21.45 32.51
CA GLY A 254 9.93 -22.72 32.02
C GLY A 254 8.41 -22.78 31.89
N ASN A 255 7.69 -21.68 32.10
CA ASN A 255 6.25 -21.64 31.88
C ASN A 255 5.94 -21.44 30.39
N VAL A 256 4.74 -21.85 29.99
CA VAL A 256 4.24 -21.65 28.62
C VAL A 256 4.04 -20.16 28.37
N PHE A 257 4.71 -19.64 27.35
CA PHE A 257 4.59 -18.25 26.93
C PHE A 257 3.64 -18.12 25.74
N LYS A 258 2.74 -17.13 25.80
CA LYS A 258 1.82 -16.80 24.72
C LYS A 258 2.19 -15.43 24.12
N PRO A 259 2.82 -15.39 22.94
CA PRO A 259 3.15 -14.14 22.28
C PRO A 259 1.89 -13.46 21.73
N HIS A 260 1.98 -12.15 21.57
CA HIS A 260 0.99 -11.34 20.87
C HIS A 260 0.87 -11.72 19.39
N GLN A 261 1.98 -12.08 18.74
CA GLN A 261 2.00 -12.43 17.31
C GLN A 261 2.82 -13.71 17.04
N ALA A 262 2.20 -14.64 16.34
CA ALA A 262 2.86 -15.82 15.78
C ALA A 262 2.29 -16.10 14.39
N PHE A 263 3.15 -16.06 13.37
CA PHE A 263 2.77 -16.24 11.97
C PHE A 263 3.64 -17.27 11.27
N LEU A 264 3.00 -18.11 10.46
CA LEU A 264 3.65 -18.96 9.49
C LEU A 264 3.55 -18.29 8.12
N LYS A 265 4.69 -17.96 7.54
CA LYS A 265 4.78 -17.38 6.20
C LYS A 265 5.30 -18.41 5.21
N LEU A 266 4.60 -18.56 4.10
CA LEU A 266 5.01 -19.32 2.93
C LEU A 266 5.27 -18.35 1.78
N ARG A 267 6.51 -18.31 1.27
CA ARG A 267 6.89 -17.44 0.16
C ARG A 267 7.22 -18.26 -1.08
N HIS A 268 6.43 -18.09 -2.13
CA HIS A 268 6.69 -18.72 -3.42
C HIS A 268 7.95 -18.13 -4.09
N GLU A 269 8.60 -18.89 -4.98
CA GLU A 269 9.68 -18.39 -5.83
C GLU A 269 9.30 -17.16 -6.67
N SER A 270 8.00 -17.04 -7.01
CA SER A 270 7.43 -15.83 -7.62
C SER A 270 7.17 -14.70 -6.62
N LYS A 271 7.84 -14.68 -5.45
CA LYS A 271 7.76 -13.63 -4.41
C LYS A 271 6.36 -13.35 -3.85
N VAL A 272 5.37 -14.19 -4.13
CA VAL A 272 4.04 -14.10 -3.51
C VAL A 272 4.15 -14.68 -2.10
N GLU A 273 3.71 -13.92 -1.11
CA GLU A 273 3.74 -14.32 0.29
C GLU A 273 2.34 -14.66 0.79
N HIS A 274 2.21 -15.80 1.45
CA HIS A 274 1.01 -16.22 2.16
C HIS A 274 1.32 -16.28 3.66
N ILE A 275 0.55 -15.53 4.46
CA ILE A 275 0.79 -15.40 5.90
C ILE A 275 -0.41 -16.00 6.63
N PHE A 276 -0.14 -16.94 7.54
CA PHE A 276 -1.13 -17.61 8.35
C PHE A 276 -0.87 -17.35 9.83
N VAL A 277 -1.93 -17.05 10.58
CA VAL A 277 -1.84 -16.92 12.04
C VAL A 277 -1.73 -18.31 12.64
N VAL A 278 -0.74 -18.54 13.50
CA VAL A 278 -0.58 -19.81 14.20
C VAL A 278 -1.48 -19.80 15.44
N GLU A 279 -2.38 -20.78 15.53
CA GLU A 279 -3.30 -20.88 16.65
C GLU A 279 -2.60 -21.44 17.90
N ASN A 280 -3.09 -21.01 19.07
CA ASN A 280 -2.63 -21.52 20.35
C ASN A 280 -3.62 -22.58 20.88
N SER A 281 -3.19 -23.84 20.89
CA SER A 281 -3.94 -24.97 21.46
C SER A 281 -3.53 -25.23 22.92
N GLY A 282 -3.60 -24.18 23.75
CA GLY A 282 -3.32 -24.21 25.19
C GLY A 282 -1.83 -24.23 25.55
N LYS A 283 -1.16 -25.37 25.34
CA LYS A 283 0.28 -25.54 25.64
C LYS A 283 1.17 -25.48 24.39
N ASN A 284 0.60 -25.81 23.24
CA ASN A 284 1.31 -25.91 21.97
C ASN A 284 0.73 -24.91 20.99
N PHE A 285 1.60 -24.32 20.19
CA PHE A 285 1.23 -23.65 18.97
C PHE A 285 1.14 -24.70 17.89
N GLU A 286 0.01 -24.71 17.18
CA GLU A 286 -0.24 -25.68 16.12
C GLU A 286 -0.95 -25.01 14.96
N ILE A 287 -0.52 -25.34 13.75
CA ILE A 287 -1.22 -24.97 12.53
C ILE A 287 -1.17 -26.14 11.56
N ILE A 288 -2.31 -26.45 10.97
CA ILE A 288 -2.46 -27.44 9.90
C ILE A 288 -2.95 -26.70 8.67
N LEU A 289 -2.10 -26.63 7.65
CA LEU A 289 -2.44 -26.06 6.35
C LEU A 289 -2.94 -27.19 5.44
N ASP A 290 -4.25 -27.20 5.19
CA ASP A 290 -4.89 -28.10 4.24
C ASP A 290 -4.76 -27.53 2.83
N PHE A 291 -3.86 -28.09 2.00
CA PHE A 291 -3.59 -27.53 0.68
C PHE A 291 -4.81 -27.60 -0.24
N LEU A 292 -5.67 -28.61 -0.11
CA LEU A 292 -6.88 -28.75 -0.93
C LEU A 292 -7.83 -27.56 -0.73
N GLY A 293 -8.02 -27.14 0.52
CA GLY A 293 -8.83 -25.98 0.88
C GLY A 293 -8.13 -24.63 0.61
N LEU A 294 -6.83 -24.65 0.32
CA LEU A 294 -6.01 -23.47 0.13
C LEU A 294 -5.60 -23.23 -1.33
N VAL A 295 -5.82 -24.19 -2.25
CA VAL A 295 -5.39 -24.09 -3.67
C VAL A 295 -5.76 -22.75 -4.31
N GLU A 296 -7.02 -22.30 -4.15
CA GLU A 296 -7.48 -21.01 -4.69
C GLU A 296 -6.74 -19.82 -4.08
N LYS A 297 -6.44 -19.87 -2.77
CA LYS A 297 -5.72 -18.82 -2.04
C LYS A 297 -4.22 -18.79 -2.39
N PHE A 298 -3.68 -19.91 -2.87
CA PHE A 298 -2.32 -20.04 -3.40
C PHE A 298 -2.26 -19.73 -4.90
N PHE A 299 -3.41 -19.37 -5.50
CA PHE A 299 -3.52 -19.05 -6.92
C PHE A 299 -3.04 -20.17 -7.84
N TYR A 300 -3.19 -21.45 -7.41
CA TYR A 300 -2.75 -22.63 -8.17
C TYR A 300 -1.26 -22.60 -8.55
N LEU A 301 -0.42 -21.92 -7.76
CA LEU A 301 1.02 -21.81 -8.02
C LEU A 301 1.74 -23.06 -7.48
N SER A 302 2.10 -23.97 -8.38
CA SER A 302 3.02 -25.08 -8.06
C SER A 302 4.46 -24.60 -8.10
N GLY A 303 5.30 -25.14 -7.22
CA GLY A 303 6.72 -24.81 -7.17
C GLY A 303 7.27 -24.75 -5.76
N ARG A 304 8.42 -24.08 -5.59
CA ARG A 304 9.12 -24.00 -4.31
C ARG A 304 8.56 -22.87 -3.44
N TYR A 305 8.21 -23.20 -2.21
CA TYR A 305 7.83 -22.28 -1.16
C TYR A 305 8.85 -22.29 -0.01
N ASP A 306 9.35 -21.12 0.37
CA ASP A 306 10.14 -20.96 1.59
C ASP A 306 9.21 -20.87 2.81
N ILE A 307 9.50 -21.65 3.86
CA ILE A 307 8.75 -21.68 5.12
C ILE A 307 9.48 -20.83 6.16
N GLN A 308 8.83 -19.77 6.64
CA GLN A 308 9.35 -18.89 7.68
C GLN A 308 8.36 -18.78 8.85
N LEU A 309 8.83 -19.05 10.06
CA LEU A 309 8.11 -18.80 11.30
C LEU A 309 8.50 -17.43 11.85
N THR A 310 7.51 -16.59 12.13
CA THR A 310 7.69 -15.27 12.73
C THR A 310 7.01 -15.23 14.08
N VAL A 311 7.74 -14.88 15.13
CA VAL A 311 7.18 -14.73 16.49
C VAL A 311 7.66 -13.41 17.07
N GLY A 312 6.71 -12.64 17.62
CA GLY A 312 7.01 -11.34 18.22
C GLY A 312 6.02 -10.94 19.32
N ASP A 313 6.56 -10.31 20.34
CA ASP A 313 5.81 -9.69 21.44
C ASP A 313 6.62 -8.50 21.97
N ALA A 314 5.94 -7.48 22.52
CA ALA A 314 6.56 -6.35 23.19
C ALA A 314 7.36 -6.76 24.44
N VAL A 315 6.97 -7.87 25.09
CA VAL A 315 7.68 -8.43 26.25
C VAL A 315 8.77 -9.45 25.87
N MET A 316 8.98 -9.71 24.58
CA MET A 316 10.02 -10.63 24.08
C MET A 316 11.32 -9.90 23.76
N GLU A 317 12.43 -10.33 24.34
CA GLU A 317 13.75 -9.75 24.04
C GLU A 317 14.32 -10.24 22.70
N ASN A 318 13.89 -11.42 22.27
CA ASN A 318 14.41 -12.12 21.11
C ASN A 318 13.34 -12.36 20.03
N SER A 319 12.54 -11.34 19.70
CA SER A 319 11.62 -11.42 18.56
C SER A 319 12.38 -11.83 17.28
N PHE A 320 11.87 -12.83 16.55
CA PHE A 320 12.65 -13.49 15.50
C PHE A 320 11.86 -13.82 14.23
N PHE A 321 12.60 -13.87 13.12
CA PHE A 321 12.18 -14.46 11.85
C PHE A 321 13.04 -15.71 11.59
N LEU A 322 12.44 -16.88 11.75
CA LEU A 322 13.13 -18.15 11.62
C LEU A 322 12.77 -18.81 10.29
N LEU A 323 13.74 -18.90 9.38
CA LEU A 323 13.60 -19.70 8.16
C LEU A 323 13.73 -21.18 8.53
N LEU A 324 12.63 -21.93 8.44
CA LEU A 324 12.59 -23.36 8.75
C LEU A 324 13.13 -24.20 7.58
N GLY A 325 12.87 -23.78 6.34
CA GLY A 325 13.32 -24.46 5.14
C GLY A 325 12.44 -24.17 3.92
N SER A 326 12.29 -25.13 3.02
CA SER A 326 11.45 -25.05 1.84
C SER A 326 10.58 -26.29 1.63
N ILE A 327 9.41 -26.09 1.05
CA ILE A 327 8.48 -27.13 0.61
C ILE A 327 8.24 -26.98 -0.89
N GLU A 328 8.41 -28.07 -1.63
CA GLU A 328 8.01 -28.17 -3.03
C GLU A 328 6.54 -28.60 -3.07
N LEU A 329 5.68 -27.76 -3.63
CA LEU A 329 4.24 -27.94 -3.60
C LEU A 329 3.70 -28.19 -5.00
N ASP A 330 3.01 -29.32 -5.17
CA ASP A 330 2.35 -29.70 -6.42
C ASP A 330 0.83 -29.48 -6.33
N LEU A 331 0.39 -28.34 -6.88
CA LEU A 331 -1.00 -27.91 -6.96
C LEU A 331 -1.61 -28.24 -8.34
N PRO A 332 -2.94 -28.45 -8.43
CA PRO A 332 -3.61 -28.70 -9.70
C PRO A 332 -3.51 -27.49 -10.63
N GLU A 333 -3.69 -27.72 -11.93
CA GLU A 333 -3.70 -26.63 -12.92
C GLU A 333 -4.85 -25.64 -12.67
N PRO A 334 -4.62 -24.33 -12.89
CA PRO A 334 -5.63 -23.31 -12.69
C PRO A 334 -6.80 -23.48 -13.68
N PRO A 335 -8.07 -23.47 -13.22
CA PRO A 335 -9.21 -23.38 -14.12
C PRO A 335 -9.20 -22.05 -14.89
N GLU A 336 -9.85 -22.00 -16.05
CA GLU A 336 -9.84 -20.82 -16.95
C GLU A 336 -10.25 -19.49 -16.26
N LYS A 337 -11.05 -19.58 -15.19
CA LYS A 337 -11.56 -18.43 -14.40
C LYS A 337 -10.87 -18.25 -13.05
N ALA A 338 -9.72 -18.91 -12.82
CA ALA A 338 -8.99 -18.80 -11.57
C ALA A 338 -8.56 -17.36 -11.27
N THR A 339 -8.62 -16.98 -10.01
CA THR A 339 -8.03 -15.75 -9.51
C THR A 339 -6.53 -15.78 -9.76
N ARG A 340 -6.00 -14.75 -10.42
CA ARG A 340 -4.56 -14.63 -10.66
C ARG A 340 -3.86 -14.11 -9.40
N PRO A 341 -2.59 -14.48 -9.18
CA PRO A 341 -1.83 -13.93 -8.07
C PRO A 341 -1.79 -12.40 -8.16
N PRO A 342 -1.74 -11.70 -7.02
CA PRO A 342 -1.63 -10.25 -7.01
C PRO A 342 -0.39 -9.86 -7.83
N PRO A 343 -0.50 -8.83 -8.70
CA PRO A 343 0.66 -8.34 -9.41
C PRO A 343 1.71 -7.97 -8.37
N GLN A 344 2.91 -8.56 -8.48
CA GLN A 344 4.01 -8.18 -7.60
C GLN A 344 4.17 -6.67 -7.64
N PRO A 345 4.59 -6.02 -6.53
CA PRO A 345 4.96 -4.62 -6.57
C PRO A 345 6.04 -4.48 -7.63
N ILE A 346 5.62 -4.02 -8.81
CA ILE A 346 6.49 -3.58 -9.88
C ILE A 346 7.33 -2.51 -9.21
N ASP A 347 8.66 -2.62 -9.32
CA ASP A 347 9.57 -1.57 -8.87
C ASP A 347 8.94 -0.22 -9.23
N SER A 348 8.76 0.66 -8.23
CA SER A 348 7.96 1.88 -8.38
C SER A 348 8.40 2.71 -9.60
N THR A 349 9.69 2.60 -9.96
CA THR A 349 10.34 3.13 -11.14
C THR A 349 9.88 2.52 -12.48
N SER A 350 9.59 1.22 -12.53
CA SER A 350 9.13 0.51 -13.74
C SER A 350 7.68 0.83 -14.11
N ARG A 351 6.83 1.22 -13.14
CA ARG A 351 5.47 1.72 -13.42
C ARG A 351 5.46 2.98 -14.30
N PHE A 352 6.54 3.77 -14.23
CA PHE A 352 6.71 5.01 -15.02
C PHE A 352 7.62 4.82 -16.24
N GLY A 353 7.90 3.57 -16.64
CA GLY A 353 8.69 3.28 -17.84
C GLY A 353 7.92 3.57 -19.14
N PRO A 354 8.63 3.86 -20.25
CA PRO A 354 8.00 4.01 -21.56
C PRO A 354 7.32 2.69 -21.97
N LYS A 355 6.07 2.77 -22.46
CA LYS A 355 5.37 1.62 -23.03
C LYS A 355 5.94 1.29 -24.41
N ALA A 356 5.71 0.04 -24.86
CA ALA A 356 6.09 -0.38 -26.21
C ALA A 356 5.47 0.53 -27.29
N GLU A 357 6.27 0.91 -28.29
CA GLU A 357 5.82 1.71 -29.42
C GLU A 357 4.80 0.94 -30.28
N ILE A 358 3.70 1.60 -30.65
CA ILE A 358 2.66 1.02 -31.51
C ILE A 358 2.87 1.54 -32.93
N SER A 359 3.29 0.65 -33.85
CA SER A 359 3.42 0.98 -35.27
C SER A 359 2.13 0.66 -36.03
N HIS A 360 1.55 1.65 -36.72
CA HIS A 360 0.39 1.42 -37.59
C HIS A 360 0.78 0.65 -38.85
N ILE A 361 0.24 -0.56 -39.03
CA ILE A 361 0.49 -1.38 -40.22
C ILE A 361 -0.52 -0.98 -41.31
N PHE A 362 -0.01 -0.35 -42.38
CA PHE A 362 -0.82 -0.03 -43.57
C PHE A 362 -1.14 -1.29 -44.38
N ARG A 363 -2.27 -1.27 -45.08
CA ARG A 363 -2.60 -2.33 -46.05
C ARG A 363 -1.55 -2.36 -47.15
N ALA A 364 -1.06 -3.55 -47.49
CA ALA A 364 -0.15 -3.71 -48.62
C ALA A 364 -0.86 -3.31 -49.93
N PRO A 365 -0.18 -2.57 -50.84
CA PRO A 365 -0.75 -2.22 -52.13
C PRO A 365 -0.97 -3.48 -52.98
N GLU A 366 -2.04 -3.48 -53.76
CA GLU A 366 -2.34 -4.58 -54.69
C GLU A 366 -1.23 -4.75 -55.73
N LYS A 367 -0.89 -6.02 -56.03
CA LYS A 367 0.16 -6.37 -56.98
C LYS A 367 -0.30 -6.05 -58.40
N ARG A 368 0.39 -5.13 -59.08
CA ARG A 368 0.15 -4.81 -60.50
C ARG A 368 0.70 -5.90 -61.42
N PRO A 369 0.10 -6.13 -62.60
CA PRO A 369 0.60 -7.10 -63.57
C PRO A 369 1.98 -6.68 -64.13
N PRO A 370 2.78 -7.63 -64.65
CA PRO A 370 4.05 -7.34 -65.29
C PRO A 370 3.89 -6.44 -66.52
N LYS A 371 4.71 -5.39 -66.64
CA LYS A 371 4.65 -4.43 -67.75
C LYS A 371 4.76 -5.08 -69.13
N GLY A 372 5.61 -6.10 -69.26
CA GLY A 372 5.78 -6.83 -70.53
C GLY A 372 4.50 -7.50 -71.00
N LEU A 373 3.74 -8.11 -70.09
CA LEU A 373 2.45 -8.72 -70.40
C LEU A 373 1.45 -7.66 -70.86
N SER A 374 1.35 -6.53 -70.16
CA SER A 374 0.47 -5.41 -70.55
C SER A 374 0.80 -4.84 -71.94
N LEU A 375 2.09 -4.74 -72.31
CA LEU A 375 2.52 -4.28 -73.64
C LEU A 375 2.18 -5.27 -74.75
N ILE A 376 2.29 -6.57 -74.51
CA ILE A 376 1.88 -7.60 -75.48
C ILE A 376 0.39 -7.48 -75.78
N PHE A 377 -0.45 -7.35 -74.74
CA PHE A 377 -1.89 -7.17 -74.93
C PHE A 377 -2.23 -5.86 -75.64
N LEU A 378 -1.49 -4.77 -75.38
CA LEU A 378 -1.64 -3.53 -76.15
C LEU A 378 -1.36 -3.75 -77.65
N ALA A 379 -0.28 -4.48 -77.99
CA ALA A 379 0.04 -4.80 -79.37
C ALA A 379 -1.05 -5.68 -80.02
N LEU A 380 -1.58 -6.66 -79.29
CA LEU A 380 -2.69 -7.51 -79.75
C LEU A 380 -3.97 -6.70 -80.01
N VAL A 381 -4.27 -5.68 -79.21
CA VAL A 381 -5.42 -4.79 -79.42
C VAL A 381 -5.24 -3.90 -80.66
N LEU A 382 -4.01 -3.48 -80.96
CA LEU A 382 -3.71 -2.66 -82.16
C LEU A 382 -3.68 -3.49 -83.45
N LEU A 383 -3.47 -4.80 -83.37
CA LEU A 383 -3.34 -5.67 -84.54
C LEU A 383 -4.59 -5.68 -85.45
N PRO A 384 -5.84 -5.81 -84.94
CA PRO A 384 -7.03 -5.68 -85.76
C PRO A 384 -7.15 -4.32 -86.47
N PHE A 385 -6.71 -3.23 -85.83
CA PHE A 385 -6.74 -1.90 -86.44
C PHE A 385 -5.76 -1.78 -87.61
N ILE A 386 -4.56 -2.34 -87.47
CA ILE A 386 -3.59 -2.43 -88.59
C ILE A 386 -4.17 -3.30 -89.71
N GLY A 387 -4.77 -4.44 -89.36
CA GLY A 387 -5.45 -5.32 -90.32
C GLY A 387 -6.57 -4.58 -91.09
N PHE A 388 -7.37 -3.77 -90.40
CA PHE A 388 -8.38 -2.92 -91.02
C PHE A 388 -7.78 -1.91 -92.01
N LEU A 389 -6.70 -1.21 -91.64
CA LEU A 389 -6.01 -0.28 -92.54
C LEU A 389 -5.44 -0.98 -93.80
N VAL A 390 -4.82 -2.15 -93.63
CA VAL A 390 -4.34 -2.97 -94.75
C VAL A 390 -5.51 -3.41 -95.64
N GLY A 391 -6.65 -3.78 -95.03
CA GLY A 391 -7.88 -4.11 -95.74
C GLY A 391 -8.38 -2.96 -96.61
N LEU A 392 -8.42 -1.73 -96.09
CA LEU A 392 -8.82 -0.54 -96.85
C LEU A 392 -7.92 -0.31 -98.08
N LEU A 393 -6.61 -0.50 -97.93
CA LEU A 393 -5.64 -0.37 -99.03
C LEU A 393 -5.85 -1.45 -100.09
N ARG A 394 -6.08 -2.71 -99.68
CA ARG A 394 -6.33 -3.83 -100.60
C ARG A 394 -7.65 -3.70 -101.37
N LEU A 395 -8.68 -3.15 -100.72
CA LEU A 395 -9.99 -2.89 -101.33
C LEU A 395 -10.03 -1.61 -102.18
N GLN A 396 -8.92 -0.88 -102.30
CA GLN A 396 -8.81 0.36 -103.09
C GLN A 396 -9.87 1.42 -102.72
N VAL A 397 -10.19 1.51 -101.42
CA VAL A 397 -11.09 2.55 -100.89
C VAL A 397 -10.47 3.92 -101.20
N ASN A 398 -11.23 4.78 -101.86
CA ASN A 398 -10.76 6.08 -102.33
C ASN A 398 -11.71 7.21 -101.91
N LEU A 399 -11.20 8.44 -101.92
CA LEU A 399 -11.94 9.64 -101.58
C LEU A 399 -12.40 10.43 -102.82
N LYS A 400 -12.56 9.77 -103.98
CA LYS A 400 -12.85 10.45 -105.26
C LYS A 400 -14.20 11.20 -105.27
N ASN A 401 -15.13 10.79 -104.40
CA ASN A 401 -16.45 11.41 -104.24
C ASN A 401 -16.45 12.66 -103.34
N PHE A 402 -15.28 13.14 -102.90
CA PHE A 402 -15.22 14.38 -102.12
C PHE A 402 -15.63 15.60 -102.99
N PRO A 403 -16.50 16.49 -102.49
CA PRO A 403 -16.90 17.71 -103.17
C PRO A 403 -15.78 18.55 -103.79
N LYS A 404 -15.92 18.89 -105.09
CA LYS A 404 -14.98 19.78 -105.80
C LYS A 404 -15.44 21.24 -105.92
N ALA A 405 -16.74 21.50 -105.73
CA ALA A 405 -17.29 22.86 -105.78
C ALA A 405 -16.90 23.66 -104.52
N SER A 406 -16.41 24.88 -104.69
CA SER A 406 -15.81 25.69 -103.61
C SER A 406 -16.69 25.82 -102.37
N ALA A 407 -17.98 26.15 -102.51
CA ALA A 407 -18.87 26.33 -101.36
C ALA A 407 -19.15 25.03 -100.60
N LEU A 408 -19.23 23.91 -101.34
CA LEU A 408 -19.57 22.60 -100.79
C LEU A 408 -18.37 21.92 -100.13
N ALA A 409 -17.19 22.05 -100.75
CA ALA A 409 -15.94 21.59 -100.17
C ALA A 409 -15.73 22.25 -98.79
N THR A 410 -16.05 23.54 -98.65
CA THR A 410 -15.98 24.25 -97.37
C THR A 410 -16.87 23.61 -96.30
N PHE A 411 -18.16 23.35 -96.57
CA PHE A 411 -19.03 22.69 -95.59
C PHE A 411 -18.59 21.26 -95.26
N ALA A 412 -18.16 20.49 -96.25
CA ALA A 412 -17.66 19.13 -96.03
C ALA A 412 -16.38 19.12 -95.17
N ILE A 413 -15.44 20.04 -95.43
CA ILE A 413 -14.21 20.19 -94.63
C ILE A 413 -14.56 20.60 -93.20
N LEU A 414 -15.42 21.61 -93.02
CA LEU A 414 -15.85 22.06 -91.69
C LEU A 414 -16.57 20.94 -90.91
N PHE A 415 -17.34 20.08 -91.58
CA PHE A 415 -18.00 18.95 -90.95
C PHE A 415 -16.99 17.92 -90.42
N HIS A 416 -16.03 17.51 -91.24
CA HIS A 416 -14.99 16.55 -90.84
C HIS A 416 -14.04 17.13 -89.78
N LEU A 417 -13.68 18.42 -89.89
CA LEU A 417 -12.90 19.11 -88.87
C LEU A 417 -13.66 19.22 -87.55
N GLY A 418 -14.98 19.46 -87.60
CA GLY A 418 -15.83 19.42 -86.42
C GLY A 418 -15.87 18.04 -85.76
N ILE A 419 -15.96 16.96 -86.53
CA ILE A 419 -15.88 15.59 -86.00
C ILE A 419 -14.52 15.33 -85.34
N ALA A 420 -13.43 15.73 -86.00
CA ALA A 420 -12.08 15.63 -85.44
C ALA A 420 -11.93 16.45 -84.15
N ALA A 421 -12.55 17.64 -84.08
CA ALA A 421 -12.58 18.47 -82.89
C ALA A 421 -13.36 17.81 -81.73
N VAL A 422 -14.47 17.11 -82.00
CA VAL A 422 -15.21 16.33 -80.97
C VAL A 422 -14.35 15.17 -80.46
N LEU A 423 -13.70 14.41 -81.34
CA LEU A 423 -12.81 13.32 -80.94
C LEU A 423 -11.63 13.83 -80.09
N THR A 424 -11.07 14.98 -80.48
CA THR A 424 -10.00 15.64 -79.72
C THR A 424 -10.50 16.11 -78.35
N LEU A 425 -11.72 16.66 -78.28
CA LEU A 425 -12.35 17.06 -77.02
C LEU A 425 -12.52 15.86 -76.08
N TYR A 426 -12.91 14.68 -76.59
CA TYR A 426 -12.99 13.46 -75.80
C TYR A 426 -11.62 12.97 -75.31
N LEU A 427 -10.58 13.09 -76.14
CA LEU A 427 -9.21 12.80 -75.70
C LEU A 427 -8.76 13.76 -74.58
N LEU A 428 -9.08 15.05 -74.71
CA LEU A 428 -8.77 16.06 -73.69
C LEU A 428 -9.56 15.84 -72.40
N PHE A 429 -10.81 15.37 -72.48
CA PHE A 429 -11.61 14.92 -71.34
C PHE A 429 -10.97 13.74 -70.62
N TRP A 430 -10.49 12.74 -71.36
CA TRP A 430 -9.79 11.61 -70.77
C TRP A 430 -8.46 12.01 -70.08
N LEU A 431 -7.74 13.00 -70.64
CA LEU A 431 -6.45 13.44 -70.11
C LEU A 431 -6.55 14.44 -68.94
N LYS A 432 -7.47 15.42 -69.02
CA LYS A 432 -7.42 16.58 -68.12
C LYS A 432 -8.75 17.31 -67.89
N LEU A 433 -9.65 17.42 -68.87
CA LEU A 433 -10.85 18.26 -68.73
C LEU A 433 -11.85 17.63 -67.76
N ASN A 434 -12.58 18.49 -67.04
CA ASN A 434 -13.69 18.05 -66.20
C ASN A 434 -14.97 17.87 -67.04
N LEU A 435 -15.98 17.22 -66.47
CA LEU A 435 -17.23 16.91 -67.16
C LEU A 435 -17.97 18.17 -67.64
N PHE A 436 -18.07 19.21 -66.81
CA PHE A 436 -18.84 20.41 -67.13
C PHE A 436 -18.22 21.24 -68.26
N THR A 437 -16.90 21.44 -68.25
CA THR A 437 -16.17 22.14 -69.34
C THR A 437 -16.28 21.38 -70.66
N THR A 438 -16.16 20.05 -70.59
CA THR A 438 -16.32 19.19 -71.76
C THR A 438 -17.74 19.29 -72.32
N LEU A 439 -18.76 19.24 -71.46
CA LEU A 439 -20.15 19.32 -71.89
C LEU A 439 -20.50 20.69 -72.48
N GLN A 440 -19.97 21.79 -71.93
CA GLN A 440 -20.14 23.12 -72.47
C GLN A 440 -19.50 23.25 -73.86
N ALA A 441 -18.24 22.82 -74.01
CA ALA A 441 -17.54 22.83 -75.29
C ALA A 441 -18.24 21.94 -76.33
N LEU A 442 -18.69 20.75 -75.91
CA LEU A 442 -19.44 19.83 -76.75
C LEU A 442 -20.80 20.41 -77.16
N GLY A 443 -21.46 21.17 -76.28
CA GLY A 443 -22.72 21.85 -76.59
C GLY A 443 -22.57 22.86 -77.73
N PHE A 444 -21.58 23.76 -77.63
CA PHE A 444 -21.29 24.71 -78.71
C PHE A 444 -20.86 24.01 -80.01
N LEU A 445 -19.95 23.03 -79.90
CA LEU A 445 -19.45 22.28 -81.04
C LEU A 445 -20.54 21.42 -81.70
N GLY A 446 -21.49 20.91 -80.91
CA GLY A 446 -22.64 20.12 -81.34
C GLY A 446 -23.63 20.94 -82.17
N ILE A 447 -23.97 22.15 -81.73
CA ILE A 447 -24.82 23.08 -82.52
C ILE A 447 -24.14 23.41 -83.86
N PHE A 448 -22.84 23.71 -83.82
CA PHE A 448 -22.05 23.97 -85.03
C PHE A 448 -22.05 22.76 -85.99
N LEU A 449 -21.78 21.56 -85.48
CA LEU A 449 -21.78 20.32 -86.25
C LEU A 449 -23.15 19.97 -86.83
N MET A 450 -24.23 20.22 -86.09
CA MET A 450 -25.58 20.00 -86.56
C MET A 450 -25.87 20.86 -87.82
N PHE A 451 -25.49 22.14 -87.80
CA PHE A 451 -25.70 23.03 -88.94
C PHE A 451 -24.87 22.63 -90.16
N VAL A 452 -23.56 22.47 -89.98
CA VAL A 452 -22.63 22.15 -91.08
C VAL A 452 -22.89 20.74 -91.63
N GLY A 453 -23.21 19.78 -90.74
CA GLY A 453 -23.59 18.42 -91.10
C GLY A 453 -24.89 18.37 -91.87
N HIS A 454 -25.93 19.10 -91.44
CA HIS A 454 -27.19 19.19 -92.18
C HIS A 454 -26.97 19.74 -93.60
N ARG A 455 -26.18 20.80 -93.76
CA ARG A 455 -25.85 21.35 -95.09
C ARG A 455 -25.10 20.35 -95.97
N THR A 456 -24.13 19.64 -95.41
CA THR A 456 -23.31 18.64 -96.13
C THR A 456 -24.16 17.44 -96.58
N LEU A 457 -24.99 16.90 -95.68
CA LEU A 457 -25.85 15.75 -95.96
C LEU A 457 -27.01 16.09 -96.90
N SER A 458 -27.67 17.23 -96.71
CA SER A 458 -28.74 17.70 -97.61
C SER A 458 -28.22 17.92 -99.02
N TYR A 459 -27.00 18.45 -99.17
CA TYR A 459 -26.37 18.54 -100.49
C TYR A 459 -26.12 17.16 -101.09
N LEU A 460 -25.51 16.24 -100.34
CA LEU A 460 -25.19 14.90 -100.82
C LEU A 460 -26.45 14.15 -101.28
N ALA A 461 -27.55 14.30 -100.54
CA ALA A 461 -28.87 13.79 -100.94
C ALA A 461 -29.37 14.42 -102.25
N SER A 462 -29.27 15.75 -102.40
CA SER A 462 -29.70 16.45 -103.64
C SER A 462 -28.86 16.10 -104.86
N SER A 463 -27.55 15.90 -104.70
CA SER A 463 -26.63 15.44 -105.75
C SER A 463 -26.93 14.01 -106.16
N SER A 464 -27.25 13.14 -105.20
CA SER A 464 -27.66 11.76 -105.45
C SER A 464 -29.01 11.68 -106.16
N ALA A 465 -29.97 12.54 -105.79
CA ALA A 465 -31.25 12.65 -106.47
C ALA A 465 -31.09 13.12 -107.93
N LYS A 466 -30.24 14.13 -108.18
CA LYS A 466 -29.92 14.60 -109.54
C LYS A 466 -29.23 13.55 -110.41
N LEU A 467 -28.38 12.69 -109.82
CA LEU A 467 -27.69 11.59 -110.51
C LEU A 467 -28.61 10.38 -110.79
N LYS A 468 -29.70 10.21 -110.02
CA LYS A 468 -30.73 9.19 -110.27
C LYS A 468 -31.81 9.65 -111.26
N SER A 469 -31.98 10.96 -111.44
CA SER A 469 -32.95 11.57 -112.36
C SER A 469 -32.36 11.95 -113.73
N ALA A 470 -31.05 11.75 -113.90
CA ALA A 470 -30.29 11.92 -115.15
C ALA A 470 -29.78 10.54 -115.59
#